data_AF-A0A3M6KF05-F1
#
_entry.id   AF-A0A3M6KF05-F1
#
_cell.length_a   1.000
_cell.length_b   1.000
_cell.length_c   1.000
_cell.angle_alpha   90.00
_cell.angle_beta   90.00
_cell.angle_gamma   90.00
#
_symmetry.space_group_name_H-M   'P 1'
#
loop_
_entity.id
_entity.type
_entity.pdbx_description
1 polymer ?
#
loop_
_entity_poly.entity_id
_entity_poly.type
_entity_poly.pdbx_seq_one_letter_code
_entity_poly.pdbx_strand_id
1 'polypeptide(L)'
;MELDTNDFRVMGAVKKGITTFGGIKSGINLKKDELIKILDILDNSELIKSSTSTGLLGQKKLVIELTSKGDEKVEEYLEVLRDKWREMLDLAIAGEREQLDQIITENPYMVNMMVFFGVTDLPTLSRLNLRFLLEGKHLCYKCKKELKRFMQKFSVSDVRKFNFKLPRGMTTRDDLCADCFNKLTR
;
A
#
# COMPACT_ATOMS: atom_id res chain seq x y z
N MET A 1 21.91 3.40 -9.34
CA MET A 1 21.36 2.56 -8.26
C MET A 1 19.85 2.61 -8.40
N GLU A 2 19.19 1.46 -8.48
CA GLU A 2 17.74 1.39 -8.57
C GLU A 2 17.21 1.16 -7.15
N LEU A 3 16.50 2.16 -6.62
CA LEU A 3 15.84 2.06 -5.32
C LEU A 3 14.53 1.31 -5.48
N ASP A 4 14.22 0.43 -4.54
CA ASP A 4 13.00 -0.36 -4.57
C ASP A 4 11.82 0.35 -3.86
N THR A 5 10.66 -0.32 -3.87
CA THR A 5 9.45 0.19 -3.24
C THR A 5 9.62 0.45 -1.74
N ASN A 6 10.32 -0.42 -1.01
CA ASN A 6 10.53 -0.29 0.43
C ASN A 6 11.54 0.81 0.77
N ASP A 7 12.55 1.05 -0.07
CA ASP A 7 13.45 2.20 0.05
C ASP A 7 12.66 3.51 0.04
N PHE A 8 11.78 3.69 -0.95
CA PHE A 8 10.90 4.86 -1.04
C PHE A 8 9.89 4.92 0.12
N ARG A 9 9.37 3.79 0.61
CA ARG A 9 8.50 3.79 1.80
C ARG A 9 9.24 4.30 3.04
N VAL A 10 10.51 3.91 3.22
CA VAL A 10 11.35 4.37 4.33
C VAL A 10 11.59 5.87 4.22
N MET A 11 12.05 6.36 3.06
CA MET A 11 12.26 7.79 2.84
C MET A 11 10.95 8.60 3.01
N GLY A 12 9.83 8.09 2.50
CA GLY A 12 8.52 8.72 2.64
C GLY A 12 8.01 8.77 4.08
N ALA A 13 8.30 7.76 4.91
CA ALA A 13 8.00 7.80 6.34
C ALA A 13 8.83 8.88 7.06
N VAL A 14 10.11 9.00 6.72
CA VAL A 14 10.99 10.04 7.25
C VAL A 14 10.50 11.43 6.84
N LYS A 15 10.13 11.63 5.57
CA LYS A 15 9.52 12.90 5.07
C LYS A 15 8.26 13.29 5.85
N LYS A 16 7.49 12.31 6.34
CA LYS A 16 6.29 12.50 7.18
C LYS A 16 6.60 12.69 8.67
N GLY A 17 7.86 12.80 9.05
CA GLY A 17 8.29 13.02 10.44
C GLY A 17 8.47 11.76 11.28
N ILE A 18 8.37 10.56 10.69
CA ILE A 18 8.69 9.30 11.39
C ILE A 18 10.20 9.07 11.28
N THR A 19 10.96 9.60 12.23
CA THR A 19 12.43 9.68 12.16
C THR A 19 13.16 8.64 13.01
N THR A 20 12.46 7.86 13.84
CA THR A 20 13.11 6.86 14.70
C THR A 20 13.09 5.48 14.05
N PHE A 21 14.16 4.69 14.23
CA PHE A 21 14.22 3.31 13.71
C PHE A 21 12.97 2.48 14.09
N GLY A 22 12.57 2.53 15.36
CA GLY A 22 11.40 1.82 15.85
C GLY A 22 10.10 2.30 15.21
N GLY A 23 9.94 3.60 15.00
CA GLY A 23 8.77 4.19 14.34
C GLY A 23 8.69 3.84 12.86
N ILE A 24 9.82 3.87 12.15
CA ILE A 24 9.89 3.49 10.73
C ILE A 24 9.55 2.01 10.58
N LYS A 25 10.17 1.14 11.40
CA LYS A 25 9.93 -0.30 11.40
C LYS A 25 8.44 -0.62 11.58
N SER A 26 7.81 -0.04 12.61
CA SER A 26 6.40 -0.31 12.91
C SER A 26 5.45 0.32 11.90
N GLY A 27 5.73 1.55 11.44
CA GLY A 27 4.90 2.27 10.48
C GLY A 27 4.87 1.64 9.08
N ILE A 28 5.97 0.99 8.67
CA ILE A 28 6.09 0.36 7.35
C ILE A 28 5.89 -1.17 7.42
N ASN A 29 5.93 -1.74 8.63
CA ASN A 29 5.84 -3.19 8.87
C ASN A 29 6.99 -3.97 8.19
N LEU A 30 8.23 -3.53 8.44
CA LEU A 30 9.45 -4.21 7.95
C LEU A 30 10.09 -5.06 9.04
N LYS A 31 10.83 -6.09 8.62
CA LYS A 31 11.71 -6.83 9.54
C LYS A 31 12.89 -5.95 9.96
N LYS A 32 13.52 -6.26 11.09
CA LYS A 32 14.61 -5.43 11.65
C LYS A 32 15.81 -5.40 10.70
N ASP A 33 16.20 -6.58 10.27
CA ASP A 33 17.27 -6.92 9.35
C ASP A 33 17.04 -6.34 7.95
N GLU A 34 15.80 -6.29 7.48
CA GLU A 34 15.42 -5.62 6.23
C GLU A 34 15.59 -4.09 6.34
N LEU A 35 15.07 -3.49 7.41
CA LEU A 35 15.20 -2.04 7.61
C LEU A 35 16.67 -1.61 7.76
N ILE A 36 17.51 -2.41 8.42
CA ILE A 36 18.96 -2.11 8.52
C ILE A 36 19.58 -2.02 7.13
N LYS A 37 19.34 -3.01 6.25
CA LYS A 37 19.89 -3.01 4.89
C LYS A 37 19.44 -1.79 4.08
N ILE A 38 18.15 -1.43 4.18
CA ILE A 38 17.61 -0.25 3.51
C ILE A 38 18.30 1.02 4.02
N LEU A 39 18.42 1.19 5.34
CA LEU A 39 19.08 2.35 5.92
C LEU A 39 20.56 2.42 5.51
N ASP A 40 21.28 1.29 5.47
CA ASP A 40 22.67 1.25 5.01
C ASP A 40 22.78 1.68 3.53
N ILE A 41 21.86 1.24 2.66
CA ILE A 41 21.82 1.66 1.24
C ILE A 41 21.57 3.16 1.13
N LEU A 42 20.57 3.67 1.87
CA LEU A 42 20.18 5.07 1.82
C LEU A 42 21.26 6.00 2.37
N ASP A 43 21.96 5.59 3.44
CA ASP A 43 23.05 6.36 4.07
C ASP A 43 24.29 6.38 3.16
N ASN A 44 24.71 5.23 2.62
CA ASN A 44 25.80 5.16 1.64
C ASN A 44 25.51 5.92 0.34
N SER A 45 24.22 6.11 0.02
CA SER A 45 23.79 6.91 -1.13
C SER A 45 23.63 8.39 -0.81
N GLU A 46 23.89 8.80 0.43
CA GLU A 46 23.74 10.15 0.96
C GLU A 46 22.29 10.68 0.86
N LEU A 47 21.30 9.78 0.84
CA LEU A 47 19.87 10.14 0.77
C LEU A 47 19.30 10.40 2.17
N ILE A 48 19.88 9.74 3.18
CA ILE A 48 19.58 10.01 4.58
C ILE A 48 20.86 10.39 5.31
N LYS A 49 20.67 10.91 6.52
CA LYS A 49 21.73 11.05 7.52
C LYS A 49 21.18 10.57 8.85
N SER A 50 22.05 10.01 9.68
CA SER A 50 21.71 9.62 11.03
C SER A 50 22.38 10.53 12.07
N SER A 51 21.65 10.90 13.10
CA SER A 51 22.14 11.68 14.23
C SER A 51 21.67 11.08 15.55
N THR A 52 22.35 11.44 16.64
CA THR A 52 21.91 11.04 17.99
C THR A 52 21.23 12.22 18.66
N SER A 53 19.96 12.07 19.02
CA SER A 53 19.22 13.04 19.83
C SER A 53 18.98 12.52 21.24
N THR A 54 18.83 13.44 22.19
CA THR A 54 18.46 13.10 23.57
C THR A 54 16.93 13.15 23.69
N GLY A 55 16.32 12.02 24.04
CA GLY A 55 14.89 11.92 24.29
C GLY A 55 14.49 12.55 25.63
N LEU A 56 13.18 12.64 25.87
CA LEU A 56 12.58 13.33 27.03
C LEU A 56 13.04 12.83 28.41
N LEU A 57 13.60 11.61 28.49
CA LEU A 57 14.12 10.99 29.71
C LEU A 57 15.66 10.84 29.69
N GLY A 58 16.37 11.64 28.89
CA GLY A 58 17.84 11.58 28.78
C GLY A 58 18.37 10.42 27.92
N GLN A 59 17.50 9.51 27.48
CA GLN A 59 17.86 8.39 26.61
C GLN A 59 18.30 8.87 25.23
N LYS A 60 19.49 8.44 24.78
CA LYS A 60 19.97 8.70 23.42
C LYS A 60 19.14 7.90 22.42
N LYS A 61 18.68 8.55 21.35
CA LYS A 61 17.91 7.94 20.26
C LYS A 61 18.57 8.25 18.92
N LEU A 62 18.65 7.23 18.07
CA LEU A 62 19.01 7.41 16.67
C LEU A 62 17.84 8.11 15.96
N VAL A 63 18.14 9.24 15.34
CA VAL A 63 17.22 10.02 14.50
C VAL A 63 17.73 9.95 13.07
N ILE A 64 16.82 9.62 12.16
CA ILE A 64 17.07 9.53 10.73
C ILE A 64 16.37 10.72 10.08
N GLU A 65 17.11 11.44 9.25
CA GLU A 65 16.62 12.61 8.52
C GLU A 65 16.94 12.44 7.03
N LEU A 66 16.10 12.98 6.16
CA LEU A 66 16.44 13.10 4.74
C LEU A 66 17.52 14.18 4.56
N THR A 67 18.44 13.94 3.64
CA THR A 67 19.29 15.00 3.09
C THR A 67 18.52 15.77 2.03
N SER A 68 19.06 16.89 1.53
CA SER A 68 18.48 17.61 0.38
C SER A 68 18.38 16.71 -0.85
N LYS A 69 19.40 15.87 -1.08
CA LYS A 69 19.43 14.87 -2.16
C LYS A 69 18.35 13.81 -1.98
N GLY A 70 18.14 13.35 -0.75
CA GLY A 70 17.05 12.43 -0.42
C GLY A 70 15.67 13.04 -0.66
N ASP A 71 15.48 14.30 -0.29
CA ASP A 71 14.20 14.99 -0.49
C ASP A 71 13.89 15.20 -1.98
N GLU A 72 14.88 15.64 -2.76
CA GLU A 72 14.79 15.75 -4.22
C GLU A 72 14.46 14.40 -4.86
N LYS A 73 15.12 13.32 -4.43
CA LYS A 73 14.86 11.97 -4.94
C LYS A 73 13.44 11.48 -4.67
N VAL A 74 12.88 11.83 -3.51
CA VAL A 74 11.47 11.54 -3.20
C VAL A 74 10.56 12.37 -4.10
N GLU A 75 10.87 13.64 -4.36
CA GLU A 75 10.04 14.48 -5.23
C GLU A 75 10.05 14.01 -6.69
N GLU A 76 11.21 13.63 -7.25
CA GLU A 76 11.31 13.00 -8.57
C GLU A 76 10.38 11.77 -8.67
N TYR A 77 10.40 10.91 -7.64
CA TYR A 77 9.53 9.74 -7.60
C TYR A 77 8.04 10.11 -7.51
N LEU A 78 7.69 11.16 -6.76
CA LEU A 78 6.33 11.68 -6.69
C LEU A 78 5.85 12.22 -8.03
N GLU A 79 6.70 12.89 -8.79
CA GLU A 79 6.37 13.36 -10.15
C GLU A 79 6.06 12.17 -11.08
N VAL A 80 6.89 11.14 -11.07
CA VAL A 80 6.63 9.89 -11.81
C VAL A 80 5.28 9.28 -11.43
N LEU A 81 4.96 9.20 -10.13
CA LEU A 81 3.67 8.70 -9.67
C LEU A 81 2.50 9.59 -10.10
N ARG A 82 2.66 10.92 -10.12
CA ARG A 82 1.60 11.86 -10.56
C ARG A 82 1.33 11.72 -12.05
N ASP A 83 2.37 11.59 -12.87
CA ASP A 83 2.24 11.41 -14.31
C ASP A 83 1.60 10.06 -14.65
N LYS A 84 2.03 8.99 -13.98
CA LYS A 84 1.39 7.67 -14.11
C LYS A 84 -0.07 7.69 -13.66
N TRP A 85 -0.39 8.42 -12.60
CA TRP A 85 -1.78 8.55 -12.17
C TRP A 85 -2.64 9.27 -13.22
N ARG A 86 -2.13 10.31 -13.88
CA ARG A 86 -2.82 10.98 -14.99
C ARG A 86 -3.07 10.05 -16.17
N GLU A 87 -2.05 9.30 -16.59
CA GLU A 87 -2.16 8.28 -17.64
C GLU A 87 -3.25 7.25 -17.31
N MET A 88 -3.26 6.75 -16.06
CA MET A 88 -4.28 5.80 -15.61
C MET A 88 -5.69 6.40 -15.57
N LEU A 89 -5.84 7.69 -15.26
CA LEU A 89 -7.12 8.38 -15.32
C LEU A 89 -7.63 8.48 -16.76
N ASP A 90 -6.76 8.84 -17.71
CA ASP A 90 -7.11 8.94 -19.12
C ASP A 90 -7.56 7.58 -19.67
N LEU A 91 -6.84 6.51 -19.34
CA LEU A 91 -7.21 5.14 -19.70
C LEU A 91 -8.55 4.72 -19.08
N ALA A 92 -8.79 5.08 -17.80
CA ALA A 92 -10.04 4.78 -17.13
C ALA A 92 -11.23 5.51 -17.76
N ILE A 93 -11.06 6.76 -18.18
CA ILE A 93 -12.07 7.57 -18.87
C ILE A 93 -12.35 7.00 -20.26
N ALA A 94 -11.30 6.57 -20.98
CA ALA A 94 -11.42 5.93 -22.28
C ALA A 94 -12.00 4.50 -22.23
N GLY A 95 -12.05 3.88 -21.04
CA GLY A 95 -12.54 2.50 -20.87
C GLY A 95 -11.51 1.42 -21.23
N GLU A 96 -10.22 1.78 -21.32
CA GLU A 96 -9.10 0.94 -21.74
C GLU A 96 -8.62 0.01 -20.60
N ARG A 97 -9.48 -0.93 -20.20
CA ARG A 97 -9.24 -1.80 -19.03
C ARG A 97 -8.02 -2.71 -19.19
N GLU A 98 -7.77 -3.24 -20.38
CA GLU A 98 -6.65 -4.17 -20.61
C GLU A 98 -5.30 -3.47 -20.36
N GLN A 99 -5.18 -2.21 -20.78
CA GLN A 99 -3.98 -1.40 -20.57
C GLN A 99 -3.79 -1.08 -19.08
N LEU A 100 -4.88 -0.79 -18.36
CA LEU A 100 -4.83 -0.62 -16.90
C LEU A 100 -4.37 -1.89 -16.18
N ASP A 101 -4.89 -3.06 -16.56
CA ASP A 101 -4.52 -4.34 -15.97
C ASP A 101 -3.06 -4.69 -16.28
N GLN A 102 -2.55 -4.34 -17.47
CA GLN A 102 -1.13 -4.50 -17.83
C GLN A 102 -0.23 -3.62 -16.94
N ILE A 103 -0.56 -2.34 -16.77
CA ILE A 103 0.20 -1.40 -15.92
C ILE A 103 0.35 -1.96 -14.49
N ILE A 104 -0.72 -2.55 -13.94
CA ILE A 104 -0.68 -3.14 -12.59
C ILE A 104 0.07 -4.47 -12.56
N THR A 105 0.01 -5.25 -13.63
CA THR A 105 0.79 -6.49 -13.73
C THR A 105 2.29 -6.20 -13.75
N GLU A 106 2.70 -5.15 -14.47
CA GLU A 106 4.09 -4.71 -14.54
C GLU A 106 4.55 -4.04 -13.25
N ASN A 107 3.66 -3.29 -12.58
CA ASN A 107 3.99 -2.56 -11.36
C ASN A 107 2.94 -2.74 -10.25
N PRO A 108 2.89 -3.92 -9.59
CA PRO A 108 1.83 -4.27 -8.65
C PRO A 108 1.64 -3.28 -7.51
N TYR A 109 2.74 -2.79 -6.91
CA TYR A 109 2.69 -1.89 -5.77
C TYR A 109 2.47 -0.40 -6.15
N MET A 110 2.44 -0.03 -7.43
CA MET A 110 2.47 1.39 -7.84
C MET A 110 1.30 2.20 -7.27
N VAL A 111 0.08 1.67 -7.35
CA VAL A 111 -1.10 2.37 -6.80
C VAL A 111 -1.08 2.38 -5.28
N ASN A 112 -0.52 1.34 -4.65
CA ASN A 112 -0.31 1.32 -3.20
C ASN A 112 0.65 2.47 -2.80
N MET A 113 1.69 2.73 -3.61
CA MET A 113 2.62 3.83 -3.42
C MET A 113 1.99 5.21 -3.67
N MET A 114 1.14 5.35 -4.69
CA MET A 114 0.37 6.57 -4.92
C MET A 114 -0.51 6.92 -3.71
N VAL A 115 -1.20 5.92 -3.14
CA VAL A 115 -2.00 6.10 -1.91
C VAL A 115 -1.12 6.40 -0.71
N PHE A 116 0.01 5.69 -0.56
CA PHE A 116 0.94 5.94 0.53
C PHE A 116 1.45 7.37 0.50
N PHE A 117 1.86 7.88 -0.66
CA PHE A 117 2.40 9.22 -0.81
C PHE A 117 1.35 10.32 -0.94
N GLY A 118 0.07 9.98 -1.06
CA GLY A 118 -1.02 10.95 -1.18
C GLY A 118 -1.18 11.55 -2.58
N VAL A 119 -0.65 10.90 -3.62
CA VAL A 119 -0.92 11.24 -5.04
C VAL A 119 -2.38 11.00 -5.38
N THR A 120 -2.96 9.94 -4.81
CA THR A 120 -4.40 9.65 -4.82
C THR A 120 -4.81 9.14 -3.45
N ASP A 121 -6.11 8.94 -3.24
CA ASP A 121 -6.63 8.38 -2.00
C ASP A 121 -7.65 7.26 -2.25
N LEU A 122 -7.91 6.48 -1.20
CA LEU A 122 -8.89 5.39 -1.28
C LEU A 122 -10.29 5.90 -1.70
N PRO A 123 -10.82 7.03 -1.17
CA PRO A 123 -12.08 7.60 -1.65
C PRO A 123 -12.12 7.86 -3.17
N THR A 124 -11.09 8.45 -3.74
CA THR A 124 -10.98 8.79 -5.17
C THR A 124 -10.96 7.52 -6.01
N LEU A 125 -10.12 6.54 -5.64
CA LEU A 125 -10.14 5.21 -6.27
C LEU A 125 -11.51 4.54 -6.18
N SER A 126 -12.27 4.79 -5.11
CA SER A 126 -13.63 4.25 -4.94
C SER A 126 -14.64 4.90 -5.87
N ARG A 127 -14.58 6.22 -6.01
CA ARG A 127 -15.51 7.01 -6.84
C ARG A 127 -15.32 6.68 -8.32
N LEU A 128 -14.07 6.44 -8.73
CA LEU A 128 -13.70 6.09 -10.09
C LEU A 128 -13.78 4.58 -10.38
N ASN A 129 -14.21 3.75 -9.42
CA ASN A 129 -14.22 2.29 -9.51
C ASN A 129 -12.83 1.65 -9.78
N LEU A 130 -11.74 2.34 -9.45
CA LEU A 130 -10.34 1.93 -9.68
C LEU A 130 -9.71 1.16 -8.50
N ARG A 131 -10.52 0.71 -7.52
CA ARG A 131 -10.03 -0.04 -6.35
C ARG A 131 -9.39 -1.39 -6.67
N PHE A 132 -9.62 -1.94 -7.86
CA PHE A 132 -9.05 -3.20 -8.29
C PHE A 132 -7.55 -3.11 -8.59
N LEU A 133 -7.04 -1.88 -8.76
CA LEU A 133 -5.63 -1.60 -9.06
C LEU A 133 -4.71 -1.68 -7.82
N LEU A 134 -5.27 -1.84 -6.61
CA LEU A 134 -4.51 -1.99 -5.37
C LEU A 134 -4.08 -3.46 -5.19
N GLU A 135 -2.78 -3.71 -5.10
CA GLU A 135 -2.25 -5.03 -4.79
C GLU A 135 -2.48 -5.43 -3.32
N GLY A 136 -2.60 -6.73 -3.06
CA GLY A 136 -2.73 -7.31 -1.73
C GLY A 136 -4.16 -7.33 -1.17
N LYS A 137 -5.19 -6.94 -1.96
CA LYS A 137 -6.60 -7.04 -1.54
C LYS A 137 -7.53 -7.54 -2.65
N HIS A 138 -7.52 -8.84 -2.91
CA HIS A 138 -8.73 -9.55 -3.33
C HIS A 138 -9.75 -9.47 -2.18
N LEU A 139 -10.66 -8.49 -2.23
CA LEU A 139 -11.84 -8.45 -1.37
C LEU A 139 -13.05 -8.44 -2.28
N CYS A 140 -14.05 -9.27 -1.97
CA CYS A 140 -15.31 -9.18 -2.68
C CYS A 140 -15.97 -7.81 -2.45
N TYR A 141 -16.63 -7.34 -3.50
CA TYR A 141 -16.89 -5.93 -3.74
C TYR A 141 -17.79 -5.24 -2.70
N LYS A 142 -18.73 -5.96 -2.06
CA LYS A 142 -19.70 -5.31 -1.14
C LYS A 142 -19.15 -5.08 0.26
N CYS A 143 -18.41 -6.04 0.83
CA CYS A 143 -17.91 -5.97 2.21
C CYS A 143 -16.80 -4.90 2.37
N LYS A 144 -16.18 -4.45 1.27
CA LYS A 144 -15.20 -3.33 1.26
C LYS A 144 -15.85 -1.95 1.47
N LYS A 145 -17.18 -1.81 1.44
CA LYS A 145 -17.87 -0.49 1.37
C LYS A 145 -18.70 -0.08 2.59
N GLU A 146 -19.28 -0.97 3.40
CA GLU A 146 -20.31 -0.53 4.39
C GLU A 146 -20.02 -0.82 5.89
N LEU A 147 -19.20 -1.81 6.27
CA LEU A 147 -19.38 -2.46 7.58
C LEU A 147 -18.21 -2.29 8.56
N LYS A 148 -17.95 -1.06 8.97
CA LYS A 148 -17.03 -0.76 10.08
C LYS A 148 -17.47 -1.33 11.46
N ARG A 149 -18.59 -2.06 11.64
CA ARG A 149 -19.06 -2.35 13.02
C ARG A 149 -19.65 -3.70 13.45
N PHE A 150 -20.17 -4.60 12.61
CA PHE A 150 -20.79 -5.84 13.13
C PHE A 150 -20.88 -6.99 12.12
N MET A 151 -19.84 -7.83 11.92
CA MET A 151 -20.02 -9.08 11.14
C MET A 151 -19.06 -10.21 11.51
N GLN A 152 -19.61 -11.43 11.63
CA GLN A 152 -18.86 -12.69 11.61
C GLN A 152 -18.46 -13.05 10.16
N LYS A 153 -17.24 -13.57 9.97
CA LYS A 153 -16.67 -13.91 8.65
C LYS A 153 -16.81 -15.41 8.37
N PHE A 154 -16.95 -15.77 7.09
CA PHE A 154 -16.99 -17.15 6.60
C PHE A 154 -16.06 -17.31 5.40
N SER A 155 -15.45 -18.49 5.25
CA SER A 155 -14.58 -18.80 4.11
C SER A 155 -15.37 -19.43 2.96
N VAL A 156 -14.82 -19.40 1.73
CA VAL A 156 -15.38 -20.18 0.59
C VAL A 156 -15.44 -21.69 0.91
N SER A 157 -14.58 -22.19 1.80
CA SER A 157 -14.63 -23.58 2.24
C SER A 157 -15.91 -23.89 3.04
N ASP A 158 -16.38 -22.94 3.86
CA ASP A 158 -17.63 -23.07 4.62
C ASP A 158 -18.84 -23.09 3.68
N VAL A 159 -18.83 -22.27 2.61
CA VAL A 159 -19.90 -22.23 1.60
C VAL A 159 -20.05 -23.58 0.88
N ARG A 160 -18.93 -24.22 0.54
CA ARG A 160 -18.92 -25.54 -0.12
C ARG A 160 -19.41 -26.63 0.84
N LYS A 161 -19.01 -26.58 2.12
CA LYS A 161 -19.47 -27.50 3.16
C LYS A 161 -20.99 -27.51 3.30
N PHE A 162 -21.64 -26.35 3.12
CA PHE A 162 -23.09 -26.20 3.18
C PHE A 162 -23.78 -26.16 1.80
N ASN A 163 -23.04 -26.45 0.73
CA ASN A 163 -23.52 -26.66 -0.65
C ASN A 163 -24.27 -25.48 -1.31
N PHE A 164 -23.84 -24.24 -1.04
CA PHE A 164 -24.45 -23.03 -1.62
C PHE A 164 -23.84 -22.62 -2.97
N LYS A 165 -24.58 -21.82 -3.76
CA LYS A 165 -24.13 -21.35 -5.08
C LYS A 165 -23.08 -20.26 -4.93
N LEU A 166 -21.83 -20.58 -5.24
CA LEU A 166 -20.73 -19.62 -5.25
C LEU A 166 -20.76 -18.71 -6.49
N PRO A 167 -20.46 -17.40 -6.34
CA PRO A 167 -20.19 -16.52 -7.46
C PRO A 167 -19.03 -17.03 -8.32
N ARG A 168 -19.15 -16.92 -9.64
CA ARG A 168 -18.09 -17.36 -10.57
C ARG A 168 -16.80 -16.58 -10.32
N GLY A 169 -15.67 -17.30 -10.25
CA GLY A 169 -14.34 -16.71 -10.06
C GLY A 169 -13.82 -16.66 -8.62
N MET A 170 -14.59 -17.17 -7.63
CA MET A 170 -14.10 -17.28 -6.25
C MET A 170 -13.24 -18.53 -6.04
N THR A 171 -12.10 -18.34 -5.37
CA THR A 171 -11.15 -19.39 -5.01
C THR A 171 -11.30 -19.76 -3.53
N THR A 172 -10.72 -20.89 -3.12
CA THR A 172 -10.76 -21.34 -1.71
C THR A 172 -10.03 -20.40 -0.74
N ARG A 173 -9.26 -19.44 -1.26
CA ARG A 173 -8.50 -18.46 -0.47
C ARG A 173 -9.28 -17.18 -0.20
N ASP A 174 -10.48 -17.03 -0.77
CA ASP A 174 -11.30 -15.84 -0.62
C ASP A 174 -12.25 -15.93 0.58
N ASP A 175 -12.36 -14.83 1.33
CA ASP A 175 -13.26 -14.69 2.48
C ASP A 175 -14.55 -13.93 2.11
N LEU A 176 -15.65 -14.33 2.73
CA LEU A 176 -16.98 -13.74 2.62
C LEU A 176 -17.45 -13.17 3.96
N CYS A 177 -18.26 -12.12 3.92
CA CYS A 177 -19.00 -11.65 5.11
C CYS A 177 -20.37 -12.36 5.22
N ALA A 178 -20.89 -12.51 6.45
CA ALA A 178 -22.17 -13.18 6.75
C ALA A 178 -23.35 -12.77 5.85
N ASP A 179 -23.49 -11.48 5.53
CA ASP A 179 -24.55 -10.96 4.67
C ASP A 179 -24.38 -11.35 3.20
N CYS A 180 -23.14 -11.49 2.73
CA CYS A 180 -22.89 -12.02 1.38
C CYS A 180 -23.16 -13.52 1.35
N PHE A 181 -22.80 -14.23 2.42
CA PHE A 181 -23.09 -15.67 2.59
C PHE A 181 -24.60 -15.96 2.57
N ASN A 182 -25.40 -15.20 3.35
CA ASN A 182 -26.86 -15.35 3.44
C ASN A 182 -27.61 -15.09 2.13
N LYS A 183 -26.95 -14.52 1.11
CA LYS A 183 -27.53 -14.32 -0.23
C LYS A 183 -27.19 -15.44 -1.21
N LEU A 184 -26.25 -16.32 -0.86
CA LEU A 184 -25.90 -17.50 -1.65
C LEU A 184 -26.85 -18.69 -1.37
N THR A 185 -27.66 -18.57 -0.32
CA THR A 185 -28.62 -19.58 0.15
C THR A 185 -30.03 -19.43 -0.44
N ARG A 186 -30.26 -18.41 -1.29
CA ARG A 186 -31.50 -18.19 -2.04
C ARG A 186 -31.40 -18.67 -3.49
#